data_AF-J2TG81-F1
#
_entry.id   AF-J2TG81-F1
#
_cell.length_a   1.000
_cell.length_b   1.000
_cell.length_c   1.000
_cell.angle_alpha   90.00
_cell.angle_beta   90.00
_cell.angle_gamma   90.00
#
_symmetry.space_group_name_H-M   'P 1'
#
loop_
_entity.id
_entity.type
_entity.pdbx_description
1 polymer ?
#
loop_
_entity_poly.entity_id
_entity_poly.type
_entity_poly.pdbx_seq_one_letter_code
_entity_poly.pdbx_strand_id
1 'polypeptide(L)'
;MDSPDINRTRRNNLLIIIREFSERELAAGESPVGMLGRLAKELGLSAGGLSQFKGDASGSGRNIGDAAAAQIESRSGKPKGWMDEDHGGDAFNPAENAFIEMARTAWRTTDAKGRRHLMQLAKRGFGGAKPGDQ
;
A
#
# COMPACT_ATOMS: atom_id res chain seq x y z
N MET A 1 -14.39 -17.31 -4.13
CA MET A 1 -13.07 -16.69 -3.86
C MET A 1 -13.29 -15.21 -3.97
N ASP A 2 -13.31 -14.50 -2.85
CA ASP A 2 -13.35 -13.04 -2.88
C ASP A 2 -12.01 -12.57 -3.41
N SER A 3 -11.94 -12.22 -4.70
CA SER A 3 -10.74 -11.59 -5.24
C SER A 3 -10.45 -10.35 -4.38
N PRO A 4 -9.24 -10.19 -3.81
CA PRO A 4 -8.85 -8.91 -3.25
C PRO A 4 -9.16 -7.83 -4.29
N ASP A 5 -9.78 -6.72 -3.88
CA ASP A 5 -10.14 -5.63 -4.79
C ASP A 5 -8.92 -5.30 -5.66
N ILE A 6 -9.00 -5.64 -6.94
CA ILE A 6 -7.89 -5.55 -7.89
C ILE A 6 -7.29 -4.15 -7.92
N ASN A 7 -8.11 -3.11 -7.66
CA ASN A 7 -7.66 -1.74 -7.58
C ASN A 7 -6.81 -1.49 -6.33
N ARG A 8 -7.17 -2.11 -5.21
CA ARG A 8 -6.39 -2.07 -3.98
C ARG A 8 -5.07 -2.81 -4.17
N THR A 9 -5.08 -4.00 -4.78
CA THR A 9 -3.86 -4.77 -5.09
C THR A 9 -2.91 -3.95 -5.96
N ARG A 10 -3.38 -3.43 -7.10
CA ARG A 10 -2.59 -2.59 -8.00
C ARG A 10 -2.03 -1.34 -7.31
N ARG A 11 -2.80 -0.72 -6.40
CA ARG A 11 -2.34 0.46 -5.65
C ARG A 11 -1.24 0.10 -4.66
N ASN A 12 -1.39 -1.00 -3.92
CA ASN A 12 -0.35 -1.48 -3.01
C ASN A 12 0.93 -1.80 -3.78
N ASN A 13 0.80 -2.45 -4.93
CA ASN A 13 1.93 -2.77 -5.80
C ASN A 13 2.62 -1.52 -6.38
N LEU A 14 1.85 -0.49 -6.73
CA LEU A 14 2.41 0.81 -7.10
C LEU A 14 3.24 1.43 -5.96
N LEU A 15 2.79 1.32 -4.71
CA LEU A 15 3.52 1.80 -3.55
C LEU A 15 4.84 1.04 -3.32
N ILE A 16 4.88 -0.27 -3.62
CA ILE A 16 6.13 -1.05 -3.63
C ILE A 16 7.10 -0.49 -4.67
N ILE A 17 6.64 -0.23 -5.90
CA ILE A 17 7.48 0.35 -6.97
C ILE A 17 8.01 1.74 -6.56
N ILE A 18 7.17 2.58 -5.94
CA ILE A 18 7.60 3.90 -5.44
C ILE A 18 8.71 3.75 -4.39
N ARG A 19 8.58 2.78 -3.48
CA ARG A 19 9.59 2.49 -2.45
C ARG A 19 10.91 2.03 -3.07
N GLU A 20 10.87 1.05 -3.96
CA GLU A 20 12.06 0.54 -4.67
C GLU A 20 12.78 1.67 -5.42
N PHE A 21 12.02 2.54 -6.10
CA PHE A 21 12.57 3.71 -6.77
C PHE A 21 13.25 4.68 -5.78
N SER A 22 12.60 4.97 -4.65
CA SER A 22 13.15 5.83 -3.61
C SER A 22 14.45 5.28 -3.02
N GLU A 23 14.53 3.97 -2.78
CA GLU A 23 15.74 3.33 -2.26
C GLU A 23 16.90 3.41 -3.25
N ARG A 24 16.60 3.23 -4.55
CA ARG A 24 17.57 3.36 -5.63
C ARG A 24 18.13 4.78 -5.74
N GLU A 25 17.25 5.79 -5.72
CA GLU A 25 17.66 7.21 -5.76
C GLU A 25 18.48 7.58 -4.53
N LEU A 26 18.07 7.14 -3.34
CA LEU A 26 18.79 7.41 -2.11
C LEU A 26 20.19 6.78 -2.11
N ALA A 27 20.30 5.53 -2.59
CA ALA A 27 21.59 4.87 -2.75
C ALA A 27 22.51 5.56 -3.77
N ALA A 28 21.92 6.22 -4.79
CA ALA A 28 22.64 7.03 -5.76
C ALA A 28 23.01 8.45 -5.24
N GLY A 29 22.56 8.83 -4.04
CA GLY A 29 22.79 10.16 -3.47
C GLY A 29 21.89 11.26 -4.06
N GLU A 30 20.81 10.87 -4.74
CA GLU A 30 19.88 11.80 -5.39
C GLU A 30 18.95 12.50 -4.39
N SER A 31 18.50 13.71 -4.73
CA SER A 31 17.61 14.48 -3.88
C SER A 31 16.19 13.90 -3.83
N PRO A 32 15.54 13.80 -2.66
CA PRO A 32 14.16 13.35 -2.55
C PRO A 32 13.16 14.36 -3.15
N VAL A 33 13.56 15.61 -3.36
CA VAL A 33 12.71 16.64 -3.97
C VAL A 33 12.47 16.29 -5.44
N GLY A 34 11.20 16.24 -5.84
CA GLY A 34 10.80 15.92 -7.21
C GLY A 34 10.91 14.44 -7.59
N MET A 35 11.23 13.55 -6.65
CA MET A 35 11.35 12.10 -6.89
C MET A 35 10.12 11.51 -7.58
N LEU A 36 8.91 11.82 -7.09
CA LEU A 36 7.67 11.34 -7.70
C LEU A 36 7.48 11.87 -9.13
N GLY A 37 7.99 13.06 -9.44
CA GLY A 37 7.95 13.60 -10.81
C GLY A 37 8.89 12.83 -11.74
N ARG A 38 10.08 12.46 -11.27
CA ARG A 38 11.03 11.62 -12.02
C ARG A 38 10.48 10.20 -12.24
N LEU A 39 9.93 9.58 -11.20
CA LEU A 39 9.27 8.28 -11.31
C LEU A 39 8.08 8.33 -12.27
N ALA A 40 7.25 9.36 -12.22
CA ALA A 40 6.15 9.52 -13.18
C ALA A 40 6.68 9.53 -14.62
N LYS A 41 7.78 10.25 -14.88
CA LYS A 41 8.43 10.27 -16.19
C LYS A 41 8.97 8.89 -16.60
N GLU A 42 9.60 8.15 -15.70
CA GLU A 42 10.09 6.78 -15.94
C GLU A 42 8.94 5.82 -16.29
N LEU A 43 7.81 5.93 -15.57
CA LEU A 43 6.60 5.15 -15.82
C LEU A 43 5.78 5.64 -17.02
N GLY A 44 6.16 6.75 -17.66
CA GLY A 44 5.38 7.35 -18.76
C GLY A 44 4.03 7.94 -18.32
N LEU A 45 3.92 8.34 -17.06
CA LEU A 45 2.73 8.93 -16.45
C LEU A 45 2.91 10.45 -16.24
N SER A 46 1.81 11.18 -16.10
CA SER A 46 1.86 12.54 -15.57
C SER A 46 2.04 12.51 -14.04
N ALA A 47 2.67 13.55 -13.47
CA ALA A 47 2.84 13.65 -12.02
C ALA A 47 1.48 13.67 -11.27
N GLY A 48 0.46 14.29 -11.86
CA GLY A 48 -0.90 14.28 -11.35
C GLY A 48 -1.54 12.88 -11.41
N GLY A 49 -1.36 12.16 -12.53
CA GLY A 49 -1.87 10.79 -12.68
C GLY A 49 -1.24 9.82 -11.68
N LEU A 50 0.08 9.88 -11.50
CA LEU A 50 0.78 9.08 -10.48
C LEU A 50 0.26 9.42 -9.07
N SER A 51 0.06 10.70 -8.75
CA SER A 51 -0.48 11.13 -7.45
C SER A 51 -1.90 10.62 -7.21
N GLN A 52 -2.75 10.65 -8.24
CA GLN A 52 -4.11 10.11 -8.18
C GLN A 52 -4.13 8.59 -8.01
N PHE A 53 -3.22 7.85 -8.66
CA PHE A 53 -3.12 6.39 -8.52
C PHE A 53 -2.59 5.97 -7.14
N LYS A 54 -1.57 6.69 -6.63
CA LYS A 54 -1.05 6.50 -5.27
C LYS A 54 -2.14 6.65 -4.22
N GLY A 55 -3.09 7.55 -4.46
CA GLY A 55 -4.15 7.89 -3.52
C GLY A 55 -3.66 8.78 -2.38
N ASP A 56 -4.60 9.16 -1.52
CA ASP A 56 -4.34 9.92 -0.32
C ASP A 56 -3.99 9.03 0.89
N ALA A 57 -3.86 9.65 2.06
CA ALA A 57 -3.51 8.94 3.29
C ALA A 57 -4.55 7.86 3.69
N SER A 58 -5.80 7.98 3.23
CA SER A 58 -6.87 7.01 3.48
C SER A 58 -6.90 5.86 2.46
N GLY A 59 -6.01 5.87 1.47
CA GLY A 59 -5.99 4.90 0.38
C GLY A 59 -7.04 5.16 -0.71
N SER A 60 -7.72 6.32 -0.66
CA SER A 60 -8.68 6.75 -1.67
C SER A 60 -7.95 7.42 -2.83
N GLY A 61 -8.28 7.03 -4.06
CA GLY A 61 -7.61 7.52 -5.25
C GLY A 61 -8.23 6.99 -6.53
N ARG A 62 -7.74 7.45 -7.67
CA ARG A 62 -8.17 6.94 -8.98
C ARG A 62 -7.77 5.48 -9.10
N ASN A 63 -8.68 4.67 -9.66
CA ASN A 63 -8.42 3.26 -9.97
C ASN A 63 -7.37 3.11 -11.08
N ILE A 64 -6.54 2.08 -10.94
CA ILE A 64 -5.52 1.71 -11.92
C ILE A 64 -6.13 0.66 -12.86
N GLY A 65 -6.56 1.10 -14.04
CA GLY A 65 -7.09 0.21 -15.08
C GLY A 65 -6.00 -0.60 -15.77
N ASP A 66 -6.40 -1.60 -16.56
CA ASP A 66 -5.48 -2.60 -17.14
C ASP A 66 -4.39 -1.97 -18.03
N ALA A 67 -4.73 -0.96 -18.82
CA ALA A 67 -3.76 -0.27 -19.67
C ALA A 67 -2.68 0.45 -18.84
N ALA A 68 -3.08 1.08 -17.71
CA ALA A 68 -2.14 1.74 -16.82
C ALA A 68 -1.28 0.71 -16.07
N ALA A 69 -1.88 -0.39 -15.61
CA ALA A 69 -1.15 -1.49 -14.97
C ALA A 69 -0.09 -2.08 -15.91
N ALA A 70 -0.47 -2.45 -17.13
CA ALA A 70 0.46 -2.99 -18.13
C ALA A 70 1.59 -2.01 -18.49
N GLN A 71 1.28 -0.70 -18.56
CA GLN A 71 2.31 0.33 -18.78
C GLN A 71 3.29 0.41 -17.60
N ILE A 72 2.77 0.39 -16.36
CA ILE A 72 3.59 0.43 -15.15
C ILE A 72 4.51 -0.80 -15.10
N GLU A 73 3.99 -2.01 -15.37
CA GLU A 73 4.79 -3.25 -15.41
C GLU A 73 5.93 -3.13 -16.43
N SER A 74 5.60 -2.78 -17.66
CA SER A 74 6.55 -2.64 -18.76
C SER A 74 7.66 -1.63 -18.45
N ARG A 75 7.31 -0.49 -17.86
CA ARG A 75 8.26 0.60 -17.57
C ARG A 75 9.07 0.40 -16.30
N SER A 76 8.54 -0.35 -15.33
CA SER A 76 9.24 -0.70 -14.08
C SER A 76 10.05 -1.99 -14.18
N GLY A 77 10.02 -2.68 -15.33
CA GLY A 77 10.73 -3.94 -15.54
C GLY A 77 10.11 -5.12 -14.79
N LYS A 78 8.85 -5.01 -14.37
CA LYS A 78 8.11 -6.11 -13.72
C LYS A 78 7.46 -7.01 -14.79
N PRO A 79 7.29 -8.32 -14.53
CA PRO A 79 6.64 -9.21 -15.48
C PRO A 79 5.17 -8.82 -15.69
N LYS A 80 4.60 -9.24 -16.82
CA LYS A 80 3.17 -9.02 -17.12
C LYS A 80 2.30 -9.69 -16.05
N GLY A 81 1.31 -8.98 -15.52
CA GLY A 81 0.42 -9.46 -14.46
C GLY A 81 0.96 -9.23 -13.04
N TRP A 82 2.19 -8.74 -12.89
CA TRP A 82 2.77 -8.45 -11.57
C TRP A 82 1.92 -7.47 -10.77
N MET A 83 1.30 -6.47 -11.41
CA MET A 83 0.44 -5.50 -10.73
C MET A 83 -0.86 -6.11 -10.20
N ASP A 84 -1.26 -7.29 -10.68
CA ASP A 84 -2.51 -7.96 -10.33
C ASP A 84 -2.35 -8.99 -9.20
N GLU A 85 -1.11 -9.34 -8.87
CA GLU A 85 -0.76 -10.27 -7.81
C GLU A 85 -0.47 -9.54 -6.49
N ASP A 86 -0.91 -10.09 -5.36
CA ASP A 86 -0.59 -9.52 -4.05
C ASP A 86 0.85 -9.88 -3.67
N HIS A 87 1.74 -8.87 -3.64
CA HIS A 87 3.16 -9.06 -3.27
C HIS A 87 3.42 -8.86 -1.77
N GLY A 88 2.37 -8.68 -0.95
CA GLY A 88 2.49 -8.60 0.50
C GLY A 88 3.42 -7.48 0.98
N GLY A 89 3.62 -6.45 0.14
CA GLY A 89 4.44 -5.32 0.54
C GLY A 89 3.75 -4.61 1.70
N ASP A 90 4.52 -4.30 2.75
CA ASP A 90 4.23 -3.24 3.72
C ASP A 90 4.19 -1.88 3.00
N ALA A 91 3.32 -1.78 1.99
CA ALA A 91 3.11 -0.62 1.18
C ALA A 91 2.74 0.49 2.15
N PHE A 92 3.36 1.66 1.96
CA PHE A 92 3.09 2.89 2.67
C PHE A 92 1.62 3.31 2.51
N ASN A 93 0.69 2.57 3.09
CA ASN A 93 -0.65 2.99 3.35
C ASN A 93 -0.54 3.82 4.64
N PRO A 94 -0.55 5.16 4.54
CA PRO A 94 -0.28 6.00 5.70
C PRO A 94 -1.33 5.80 6.79
N ALA A 95 -2.58 5.47 6.44
CA ALA A 95 -3.61 5.11 7.40
C ALA A 95 -3.32 3.79 8.11
N GLU A 96 -2.84 2.77 7.39
CA GLU A 96 -2.47 1.49 7.99
C GLU A 96 -1.24 1.63 8.88
N ASN A 97 -0.22 2.35 8.44
CA ASN A 97 0.95 2.67 9.27
C ASN A 97 0.56 3.51 10.50
N ALA A 98 -0.33 4.51 10.34
CA ALA A 98 -0.84 5.28 11.47
C ALA A 98 -1.61 4.37 12.45
N PHE A 99 -2.42 3.44 11.94
CA PHE A 99 -3.10 2.44 12.76
C PHE A 99 -2.10 1.56 13.51
N ILE A 100 -1.07 1.04 12.85
CA ILE A 100 -0.03 0.21 13.46
C ILE A 100 0.71 0.99 14.54
N GLU A 101 1.10 2.24 14.30
CA GLU A 101 1.80 3.06 15.29
C GLU A 101 0.91 3.42 16.49
N MET A 102 -0.38 3.71 16.25
CA MET A 102 -1.36 3.87 17.33
C MET A 102 -1.48 2.58 18.16
N ALA A 103 -1.58 1.43 17.49
CA ALA A 103 -1.68 0.13 18.16
C ALA A 103 -0.41 -0.21 18.96
N ARG A 104 0.79 0.04 18.41
CA ARG A 104 2.07 -0.13 19.12
C ARG A 104 2.15 0.76 20.34
N THR A 105 1.74 2.02 20.21
CA THR A 105 1.74 2.99 21.31
C THR A 105 0.82 2.51 22.43
N ALA A 106 -0.43 2.16 22.10
CA ALA A 106 -1.40 1.63 23.05
C ALA A 106 -0.89 0.35 23.75
N TRP A 107 -0.22 -0.55 23.02
CA TRP A 107 0.35 -1.77 23.59
C TRP A 107 1.44 -1.51 24.63
N ARG A 108 2.32 -0.55 24.34
CA ARG A 108 3.47 -0.21 25.20
C ARG A 108 3.05 0.55 26.45
N THR A 109 2.05 1.42 26.36
CA THR A 109 1.61 2.29 27.46
C THR A 109 0.58 1.65 28.38
N THR A 110 -0.01 0.52 28.00
CA THR A 110 -1.04 -0.16 28.80
C THR A 110 -0.49 -1.34 29.62
N ASP A 111 -1.26 -1.73 30.64
CA ASP A 111 -0.93 -2.81 31.57
C ASP A 111 -1.38 -4.20 31.06
N ALA A 112 -1.19 -5.24 31.88
CA ALA A 112 -1.58 -6.60 31.49
C ALA A 112 -3.09 -6.77 31.24
N LYS A 113 -3.95 -5.94 31.84
CA LYS A 113 -5.41 -5.96 31.60
C LYS A 113 -5.73 -5.26 30.28
N GLY A 114 -5.12 -4.11 30.01
CA GLY A 114 -5.29 -3.37 28.77
C GLY A 114 -4.75 -4.12 27.56
N ARG A 115 -3.60 -4.81 27.66
CA ARG A 115 -3.09 -5.65 26.56
C ARG A 115 -4.05 -6.79 26.22
N ARG A 116 -4.63 -7.43 27.24
CA ARG A 116 -5.67 -8.47 27.05
C ARG A 116 -6.92 -7.89 26.36
N HIS A 117 -7.34 -6.69 26.75
CA HIS A 117 -8.47 -6.01 26.12
C HIS A 117 -8.18 -5.63 24.65
N LEU A 118 -7.00 -5.08 24.35
CA LEU A 118 -6.56 -4.80 22.97
C LEU A 118 -6.55 -6.06 22.11
N MET A 119 -6.02 -7.18 22.62
CA MET A 119 -6.07 -8.47 21.91
C MET A 119 -7.50 -8.95 21.68
N GLN A 120 -8.43 -8.72 22.62
CA GLN A 120 -9.82 -9.10 22.47
C GLN A 120 -10.52 -8.25 21.41
N LEU A 121 -10.28 -6.95 21.39
CA LEU A 121 -10.79 -6.03 20.36
C LEU A 121 -10.25 -6.42 18.98
N ALA A 122 -8.95 -6.67 18.87
CA ALA A 122 -8.31 -7.15 17.65
C ALA A 122 -8.93 -8.48 17.19
N LYS A 123 -9.07 -9.48 18.05
CA LYS A 123 -9.71 -10.75 17.71
C LYS A 123 -11.17 -10.58 17.28
N ARG A 124 -11.92 -9.66 17.89
CA ARG A 124 -13.32 -9.39 17.53
C ARG A 124 -13.46 -8.63 16.21
N GLY A 125 -12.50 -7.76 15.88
CA GLY A 125 -12.48 -6.98 14.64
C GLY A 125 -11.85 -7.72 13.45
N PHE A 126 -10.83 -8.55 13.69
CA PHE A 126 -10.07 -9.29 12.66
C PHE A 126 -10.49 -10.76 12.53
N GLY A 127 -11.15 -11.33 13.53
CA GLY A 127 -11.60 -12.72 13.54
C GLY A 127 -13.07 -12.87 13.11
N GLY A 128 -13.36 -12.63 11.83
CA GLY A 128 -14.48 -13.21 11.07
C GLY A 128 -15.93 -12.90 11.50
N ALA A 129 -16.72 -12.43 10.54
CA ALA A 129 -18.06 -12.98 10.35
C ALA A 129 -17.98 -14.51 10.42
N LYS A 130 -18.75 -15.15 11.30
CA LYS A 130 -18.94 -16.60 11.24
C LYS A 130 -19.75 -16.92 9.98
N PRO A 131 -19.31 -17.86 9.13
CA PRO A 131 -20.22 -18.51 8.20
C PRO A 131 -21.03 -19.54 9.00
N GLY A 132 -22.33 -19.29 9.11
CA GLY A 132 -23.30 -20.24 9.67
C GLY A 132 -23.42 -20.22 11.19
N ASP A 133 -24.42 -19.47 11.67
CA ASP A 133 -25.37 -20.00 12.64
C ASP A 133 -26.76 -19.57 12.14
N GLN A 134 -27.69 -20.51 12.21
CA GLN A 134 -28.99 -20.60 11.52
C GLN A 134 -29.93 -19.41 11.73
#